data_AF-A0A9E5L7G1-F1
#
_entry.id   AF-A0A9E5L7G1-F1
#
_cell.length_a   1.000
_cell.length_b   1.000
_cell.length_c   1.000
_cell.angle_alpha   90.00
_cell.angle_beta   90.00
_cell.angle_gamma   90.00
#
_symmetry.space_group_name_H-M   'P 1'
#
loop_
_entity.id
_entity.type
_entity.pdbx_description
1 polymer ?
#
loop_
_entity_poly.entity_id
_entity_poly.type
_entity_poly.pdbx_seq_one_letter_code
_entity_poly.pdbx_strand_id
1 'polypeptide(L)'
;MTKQHSFLSLLIISIFILIVPFGNFAKAQPTTPPPTGASCSWDEFLERLGRQETGFVCSGGGPCDRQYTTCSDRPDESSCGKWQFIPSTWDSMVGQQYPQCMGMSRAIASECWPVQKWATERFMERAVNHFKGNDWCGKLGQTVTGTHQGTTLTCAISKSGLLSAYHNAGTNACPFANGNSRWTSQINWRICDAGNIPFPEECTPSGQPPTVGPNITPNNNPNLYTPSPTGPGFDRPTHFEQLSETLKNLWVASFQAMTNQLTTTMMMQVQTIGMFFDAKHQMETQRLLQEKYAQAHKDYRPTVQMCNIGTMARDLGISSRRADLTHITLSQQMLSRALASGDTKTVDGEVSDKATRIKEYIDTYCDVDDNNRNNRLLCKNSSGPVDEQNIDIDFTRLIDMPLTLNVDFNNPAPTSGGTADQQQQAKTEKHLFAFLDNIFMHQAFPYIPAGNSTLQSFVVPYQEARALMAMRSVAQNSFSHIIAMKTAGHKTAGQNNAPYLKAFLVEIGLDPTEVDEYLGTNPSINAQRKLISQLILHPQFIENLQTNKVNVRRIRTALTAFKLMQERDISETLERRQMLISMILELELREEQEELQVNINNIVGRGP
;
A
#
# COMPACT_ATOMS: atom_id res chain seq x y z
N MET A 1 28.16 -45.68 24.61
CA MET A 1 26.89 -44.93 24.42
C MET A 1 27.25 -43.45 24.32
N THR A 2 27.80 -42.87 23.25
CA THR A 2 27.60 -42.98 21.79
C THR A 2 26.16 -42.71 21.34
N LYS A 3 25.73 -41.44 21.42
CA LYS A 3 24.90 -40.71 20.43
C LYS A 3 24.47 -39.37 21.01
N GLN A 4 25.29 -38.32 20.86
CA GLN A 4 24.77 -36.93 20.97
C GLN A 4 25.62 -35.85 20.28
N HIS A 5 26.64 -36.21 19.49
CA HIS A 5 27.49 -35.23 18.79
C HIS A 5 27.23 -35.09 17.28
N SER A 6 26.16 -35.66 16.73
CA SER A 6 25.95 -35.65 15.26
C SER A 6 24.95 -34.60 14.73
N PHE A 7 24.31 -33.80 15.58
CA PHE A 7 23.31 -32.80 15.12
C PHE A 7 23.85 -31.39 14.95
N LEU A 8 25.02 -31.08 15.54
CA LEU A 8 25.60 -29.73 15.49
C LEU A 8 26.49 -29.49 14.24
N SER A 9 26.87 -30.54 13.51
CA SER A 9 27.75 -30.43 12.32
C SER A 9 26.99 -30.29 10.99
N LEU A 10 25.65 -30.30 11.01
CA LEU A 10 24.82 -30.17 9.80
C LEU A 10 24.22 -28.78 9.61
N LEU A 11 24.41 -27.86 10.57
CA LEU A 11 23.85 -26.50 10.50
C LEU A 11 24.83 -25.44 9.98
N ILE A 12 26.10 -25.80 9.72
CA ILE A 12 27.17 -24.84 9.38
C ILE A 12 27.56 -24.86 7.88
N ILE A 13 26.93 -25.71 7.03
CA ILE A 13 27.34 -25.89 5.62
C ILE A 13 26.31 -25.38 4.57
N SER A 14 25.32 -24.56 4.93
CA SER A 14 24.40 -23.96 3.93
C SER A 14 24.37 -22.44 3.91
N ILE A 15 25.38 -21.79 4.48
CA ILE A 15 25.71 -20.38 4.20
C ILE A 15 26.83 -20.40 3.17
N PHE A 16 26.54 -19.89 1.96
CA PHE A 16 27.34 -19.71 0.73
C PHE A 16 26.81 -20.50 -0.47
N ILE A 17 26.69 -19.80 -1.63
CA ILE A 17 26.05 -20.17 -2.92
C ILE A 17 24.57 -19.69 -2.94
N LEU A 18 24.08 -18.68 -3.68
CA LEU A 18 24.48 -18.06 -4.95
C LEU A 18 23.79 -16.68 -5.14
N ILE A 19 24.43 -15.84 -5.95
CA ILE A 19 24.08 -14.46 -6.35
C ILE A 19 23.41 -14.49 -7.75
N VAL A 20 22.21 -13.88 -7.90
CA VAL A 20 21.63 -13.14 -9.09
C VAL A 20 21.29 -13.95 -10.40
N PRO A 21 20.43 -13.53 -11.38
CA PRO A 21 19.34 -12.52 -11.48
C PRO A 21 17.94 -13.09 -11.89
N PHE A 22 16.87 -12.30 -11.73
CA PHE A 22 15.55 -12.56 -12.34
C PHE A 22 15.38 -11.80 -13.66
N GLY A 23 15.07 -12.52 -14.74
CA GLY A 23 14.67 -12.00 -16.05
C GLY A 23 13.16 -11.99 -16.25
N ASN A 24 12.69 -11.02 -17.03
CA ASN A 24 11.31 -10.75 -17.44
C ASN A 24 10.67 -11.85 -18.31
N PHE A 25 9.34 -12.00 -18.24
CA PHE A 25 8.51 -12.40 -19.40
C PHE A 25 7.12 -11.75 -19.37
N ALA A 26 6.64 -11.43 -20.58
CA ALA A 26 5.58 -10.46 -20.90
C ALA A 26 4.16 -11.06 -21.05
N LYS A 27 3.21 -10.11 -21.17
CA LYS A 27 1.74 -10.20 -21.39
C LYS A 27 1.32 -10.84 -22.73
N ALA A 28 0.02 -11.18 -22.81
CA ALA A 28 -0.75 -11.24 -24.06
C ALA A 28 -2.05 -10.40 -23.97
N GLN A 29 -2.34 -9.65 -25.04
CA GLN A 29 -3.59 -8.96 -25.45
C GLN A 29 -3.66 -9.11 -26.99
N PRO A 30 -4.83 -9.01 -27.67
CA PRO A 30 -5.20 -7.75 -28.39
C PRO A 30 -6.75 -7.60 -28.58
N THR A 31 -7.39 -6.59 -29.20
CA THR A 31 -7.15 -5.68 -30.36
C THR A 31 -8.09 -4.43 -30.22
N THR A 32 -7.74 -3.19 -30.56
CA THR A 32 -7.59 -2.56 -31.91
C THR A 32 -6.66 -1.31 -31.89
N PRO A 33 -6.14 -0.78 -33.03
CA PRO A 33 -4.91 0.03 -33.08
C PRO A 33 -5.08 1.55 -33.29
N PRO A 34 -4.10 2.38 -32.85
CA PRO A 34 -3.73 3.61 -33.57
C PRO A 34 -2.18 3.78 -33.68
N PRO A 35 -1.68 4.95 -34.13
CA PRO A 35 -0.79 5.13 -35.28
C PRO A 35 0.69 4.75 -35.04
N THR A 36 1.40 4.53 -36.15
CA THR A 36 2.79 4.08 -36.23
C THR A 36 3.80 5.04 -35.61
N GLY A 37 4.53 4.58 -34.58
CA GLY A 37 5.97 4.88 -34.44
C GLY A 37 6.49 5.77 -33.29
N ALA A 38 5.90 5.77 -32.09
CA ALA A 38 6.53 6.42 -30.91
C ALA A 38 6.46 5.51 -29.66
N SER A 39 7.58 5.34 -28.95
CA SER A 39 7.71 4.51 -27.75
C SER A 39 7.43 5.32 -26.48
N CYS A 40 6.19 5.42 -26.01
CA CYS A 40 5.88 6.21 -24.80
C CYS A 40 6.56 5.64 -23.53
N SER A 41 7.63 6.28 -23.04
CA SER A 41 8.23 6.04 -21.73
C SER A 41 8.07 7.27 -20.84
N TRP A 42 8.13 7.09 -19.52
CA TRP A 42 8.21 8.22 -18.58
C TRP A 42 9.41 9.12 -18.89
N ASP A 43 10.53 8.54 -19.33
CA ASP A 43 11.72 9.30 -19.72
C ASP A 43 11.46 10.19 -20.95
N GLU A 44 10.73 9.70 -21.95
CA GLU A 44 10.39 10.49 -23.15
C GLU A 44 9.33 11.57 -22.83
N PHE A 45 8.36 11.26 -21.96
CA PHE A 45 7.39 12.23 -21.47
C PHE A 45 8.08 13.39 -20.74
N LEU A 46 8.98 13.07 -19.80
CA LEU A 46 9.72 14.06 -19.02
C LEU A 46 10.73 14.83 -19.87
N GLU A 47 11.32 14.20 -20.88
CA GLU A 47 12.18 14.89 -21.83
C GLU A 47 11.40 15.92 -22.67
N ARG A 48 10.17 15.59 -23.11
CA ARG A 48 9.33 16.56 -23.83
C ARG A 48 8.86 17.70 -22.94
N LEU A 49 8.53 17.40 -21.68
CA LEU A 49 8.10 18.40 -20.71
C LEU A 49 9.27 19.32 -20.32
N GLY A 50 10.46 18.77 -20.07
CA GLY A 50 11.67 19.53 -19.79
C GLY A 50 12.11 20.42 -20.97
N ARG A 51 11.98 19.96 -22.22
CA ARG A 51 12.27 20.80 -23.41
C ARG A 51 11.35 22.01 -23.51
N GLN A 52 10.08 21.89 -23.11
CA GLN A 52 9.16 23.04 -23.05
C GLN A 52 9.57 24.05 -21.95
N GLU A 53 10.14 23.58 -20.85
CA GLU A 53 10.60 24.43 -19.74
C GLU A 53 11.93 25.13 -20.04
N THR A 54 12.88 24.45 -20.69
CA THR A 54 14.23 24.98 -20.99
C THR A 54 14.30 25.97 -22.16
N GLY A 55 13.20 26.18 -22.91
CA GLY A 55 13.16 27.13 -24.03
C GLY A 55 13.19 28.62 -23.64
N PHE A 56 13.25 28.95 -22.35
CA PHE A 56 13.22 30.33 -21.87
C PHE A 56 14.62 30.92 -21.72
N VAL A 57 15.00 31.76 -22.69
CA VAL A 57 16.06 32.77 -22.47
C VAL A 57 15.42 33.94 -21.73
N CYS A 58 15.93 34.27 -20.55
CA CYS A 58 15.57 35.52 -19.85
C CYS A 58 15.99 36.72 -20.72
N SER A 59 15.10 37.21 -21.58
CA SER A 59 15.36 38.45 -22.30
C SER A 59 15.10 39.64 -21.38
N GLY A 60 16.16 40.36 -21.01
CA GLY A 60 16.07 41.72 -20.49
C GLY A 60 16.20 41.88 -18.97
N GLY A 61 17.45 41.99 -18.49
CA GLY A 61 17.91 43.07 -17.59
C GLY A 61 17.27 43.32 -16.21
N GLY A 62 16.33 42.50 -15.74
CA GLY A 62 15.79 42.57 -14.36
C GLY A 62 16.29 41.40 -13.51
N PRO A 63 16.36 41.54 -12.16
CA PRO A 63 16.71 40.43 -11.30
C PRO A 63 15.59 39.39 -11.35
N CYS A 64 15.78 38.35 -12.15
CA CYS A 64 15.09 37.10 -11.92
C CYS A 64 15.44 36.69 -10.49
N ASP A 65 14.43 36.53 -9.63
CA ASP A 65 14.62 35.82 -8.37
C ASP A 65 15.41 34.55 -8.68
N ARG A 66 16.49 34.32 -7.92
CA ARG A 66 17.55 33.32 -8.15
C ARG A 66 17.07 31.85 -8.17
N GLN A 67 15.78 31.61 -8.35
CA GLN A 67 15.13 30.30 -8.31
C GLN A 67 15.14 29.56 -9.67
N TYR A 68 15.52 30.21 -10.78
CA TYR A 68 15.44 29.59 -12.12
C TYR A 68 16.70 29.74 -13.01
N THR A 69 17.78 30.36 -12.54
CA THR A 69 19.05 30.41 -13.29
C THR A 69 19.93 29.21 -12.93
N THR A 70 19.73 28.08 -13.62
CA THR A 70 20.44 26.81 -13.32
C THR A 70 21.19 26.21 -14.51
N CYS A 71 21.24 26.86 -15.66
CA CYS A 71 22.17 26.49 -16.72
C CYS A 71 23.34 27.48 -16.74
N SER A 72 24.48 27.03 -16.22
CA SER A 72 25.79 27.58 -16.60
C SER A 72 25.93 27.53 -18.13
N ASP A 73 26.76 28.42 -18.70
CA ASP A 73 27.02 28.63 -20.15
C ASP A 73 27.59 27.42 -20.95
N ARG A 74 27.24 26.18 -20.62
CA ARG A 74 27.62 24.96 -21.34
C ARG A 74 26.43 24.39 -22.12
N PRO A 75 26.30 24.71 -23.42
CA PRO A 75 25.17 24.30 -24.26
C PRO A 75 25.11 22.80 -24.60
N ASP A 76 25.99 21.98 -24.05
CA ASP A 76 26.25 20.59 -24.41
C ASP A 76 25.75 19.54 -23.39
N GLU A 77 25.25 19.95 -22.22
CA GLU A 77 24.64 19.04 -21.23
C GLU A 77 23.13 18.86 -21.47
N SER A 78 22.78 17.92 -22.35
CA SER A 78 21.39 17.52 -22.71
C SER A 78 20.49 17.03 -21.56
N SER A 79 21.00 16.94 -20.33
CA SER A 79 20.26 16.46 -19.14
C SER A 79 19.69 17.58 -18.27
N CYS A 80 20.12 18.84 -18.45
CA CYS A 80 19.87 19.92 -17.49
C CYS A 80 18.40 20.34 -17.30
N GLY A 81 17.46 19.93 -18.17
CA GLY A 81 16.03 20.22 -18.01
C GLY A 81 15.14 19.05 -17.58
N LYS A 82 15.67 17.82 -17.55
CA LYS A 82 14.82 16.61 -17.48
C LYS A 82 14.20 16.36 -16.10
N TRP A 83 14.81 16.88 -15.02
CA TRP A 83 14.49 16.49 -13.64
C TRP A 83 14.44 17.69 -12.67
N GLN A 84 14.31 18.91 -13.19
CA GLN A 84 14.32 20.11 -12.35
C GLN A 84 12.99 20.29 -11.60
N PHE A 85 13.09 20.56 -10.30
CA PHE A 85 11.98 20.86 -9.40
C PHE A 85 12.07 22.28 -8.88
N ILE A 86 10.92 22.83 -8.48
CA ILE A 86 10.90 24.00 -7.59
C ILE A 86 11.55 23.59 -6.25
N PRO A 87 12.46 24.39 -5.68
CA PRO A 87 13.22 24.05 -4.46
C PRO A 87 12.34 23.60 -3.28
N SER A 88 11.16 24.18 -3.11
CA SER A 88 10.23 23.81 -2.04
C SER A 88 9.74 22.36 -2.15
N THR A 89 9.50 21.87 -3.37
CA THR A 89 9.10 20.47 -3.61
C THR A 89 10.26 19.53 -3.38
N TRP A 90 11.47 19.92 -3.82
CA TRP A 90 12.70 19.15 -3.63
C TRP A 90 13.01 18.93 -2.15
N ASP A 91 13.03 20.00 -1.35
CA ASP A 91 13.37 19.93 0.07
C ASP A 91 12.38 19.04 0.85
N SER A 92 11.09 19.09 0.50
CA SER A 92 10.06 18.28 1.15
C SER A 92 10.18 16.77 0.86
N MET A 93 10.65 16.39 -0.34
CA MET A 93 10.69 14.99 -0.76
C MET A 93 12.05 14.34 -0.51
N VAL A 94 13.13 15.09 -0.74
CA VAL A 94 14.50 14.56 -0.69
C VAL A 94 15.10 14.74 0.69
N GLY A 95 14.77 15.82 1.40
CA GLY A 95 15.35 16.14 2.72
C GLY A 95 15.12 15.06 3.79
N GLN A 96 14.01 14.31 3.71
CA GLN A 96 13.72 13.24 4.67
C GLN A 96 14.44 11.91 4.34
N GLN A 97 14.68 11.63 3.05
CA GLN A 97 15.10 10.29 2.61
C GLN A 97 16.55 10.24 2.10
N TYR A 98 17.07 11.37 1.60
CA TYR A 98 18.44 11.49 1.07
C TYR A 98 19.04 12.85 1.46
N PRO A 99 19.31 13.09 2.77
CA PRO A 99 19.80 14.38 3.27
C PRO A 99 21.13 14.81 2.64
N GLN A 100 21.93 13.87 2.13
CA GLN A 100 23.18 14.16 1.42
C GLN A 100 22.99 14.93 0.10
N CYS A 101 21.81 14.88 -0.50
CA CYS A 101 21.44 15.59 -1.72
C CYS A 101 20.64 16.89 -1.46
N MET A 102 20.66 17.41 -0.23
CA MET A 102 20.03 18.69 0.12
C MET A 102 20.81 19.90 -0.42
N GLY A 103 20.07 20.89 -0.95
CA GLY A 103 20.60 22.12 -1.54
C GLY A 103 20.75 22.08 -3.07
N MET A 104 20.37 23.16 -3.76
CA MET A 104 20.31 23.22 -5.23
C MET A 104 21.63 22.90 -5.94
N SER A 105 22.77 23.37 -5.42
CA SER A 105 24.07 23.12 -6.05
C SER A 105 24.48 21.65 -6.01
N ARG A 106 24.00 20.89 -5.01
CA ARG A 106 24.24 19.45 -4.87
C ARG A 106 23.18 18.60 -5.58
N ALA A 107 21.95 19.11 -5.73
CA ALA A 107 20.94 18.47 -6.56
C ALA A 107 21.46 18.27 -8.01
N ILE A 108 22.24 19.22 -8.53
CA ILE A 108 22.80 19.18 -9.89
C ILE A 108 24.02 18.23 -10.01
N ALA A 109 24.59 17.75 -8.90
CA ALA A 109 25.71 16.81 -8.95
C ALA A 109 25.28 15.47 -9.57
N SER A 110 26.13 14.91 -10.43
CA SER A 110 25.88 13.63 -11.12
C SER A 110 25.59 12.47 -10.17
N GLU A 111 26.11 12.53 -8.95
CA GLU A 111 25.87 11.54 -7.89
C GLU A 111 24.43 11.56 -7.35
N CYS A 112 23.72 12.68 -7.46
CA CYS A 112 22.34 12.84 -7.02
C CYS A 112 21.31 12.67 -8.15
N TRP A 113 21.73 12.43 -9.40
CA TRP A 113 20.83 12.19 -10.54
C TRP A 113 19.86 11.01 -10.35
N PRO A 114 20.27 9.85 -9.80
CA PRO A 114 19.33 8.76 -9.54
C PRO A 114 18.24 9.17 -8.53
N VAL A 115 18.60 10.00 -7.55
CA VAL A 115 17.67 10.54 -6.54
C VAL A 115 16.73 11.55 -7.17
N GLN A 116 17.22 12.38 -8.10
CA GLN A 116 16.39 13.29 -8.88
C GLN A 116 15.34 12.54 -9.70
N LYS A 117 15.78 11.56 -10.49
CA LYS A 117 14.88 10.72 -11.29
C LYS A 117 13.81 10.06 -10.43
N TRP A 118 14.23 9.43 -9.34
CA TRP A 118 13.30 8.80 -8.39
C TRP A 118 12.30 9.79 -7.79
N ALA A 119 12.76 10.98 -7.38
CA ALA A 119 11.89 12.00 -6.80
C ALA A 119 10.84 12.51 -7.81
N THR A 120 11.25 12.75 -9.07
CA THR A 120 10.36 13.16 -10.17
C THR A 120 9.32 12.11 -10.48
N GLU A 121 9.73 10.85 -10.60
CA GLU A 121 8.79 9.75 -10.83
C GLU A 121 7.77 9.63 -9.69
N ARG A 122 8.21 9.71 -8.42
CA ARG A 122 7.32 9.65 -7.26
C ARG A 122 6.41 10.86 -7.10
N PHE A 123 6.90 12.05 -7.43
CA PHE A 123 6.08 13.26 -7.41
C PHE A 123 4.96 13.16 -8.46
N MET A 124 5.31 12.79 -9.69
CA MET A 124 4.35 12.63 -10.77
C MET A 124 3.33 11.52 -10.48
N GLU A 125 3.78 10.39 -9.93
CA GLU A 125 2.87 9.31 -9.49
C GLU A 125 1.90 9.79 -8.39
N ARG A 126 2.40 10.51 -7.38
CA ARG A 126 1.54 11.09 -6.32
C ARG A 126 0.57 12.13 -6.87
N ALA A 127 1.02 12.99 -7.78
CA ALA A 127 0.16 14.00 -8.41
C ALA A 127 -0.95 13.33 -9.22
N VAL A 128 -0.61 12.32 -10.03
CA VAL A 128 -1.59 11.54 -10.81
C VAL A 128 -2.59 10.84 -9.90
N ASN A 129 -2.13 10.23 -8.80
CA ASN A 129 -3.02 9.58 -7.83
C ASN A 129 -3.89 10.59 -7.07
N HIS A 130 -3.34 11.76 -6.74
CA HIS A 130 -4.09 12.87 -6.14
C HIS A 130 -5.20 13.35 -7.08
N PHE A 131 -4.91 13.48 -8.37
CA PHE A 131 -5.91 13.81 -9.38
C PHE A 131 -6.91 12.67 -9.64
N LYS A 132 -6.51 11.40 -9.54
CA LYS A 132 -7.47 10.27 -9.63
C LYS A 132 -8.45 10.26 -8.45
N GLY A 133 -8.01 10.69 -7.26
CA GLY A 133 -8.84 10.75 -6.05
C GLY A 133 -9.71 12.02 -5.93
N ASN A 134 -9.28 13.12 -6.56
CA ASN A 134 -10.00 14.39 -6.59
C ASN A 134 -10.43 14.70 -8.02
N ASP A 135 -11.74 14.68 -8.31
CA ASP A 135 -12.30 15.02 -9.63
C ASP A 135 -11.55 16.23 -10.20
N TRP A 136 -10.88 16.08 -11.35
CA TRP A 136 -9.71 16.85 -11.86
C TRP A 136 -9.96 18.38 -11.97
N CYS A 137 -10.17 19.02 -10.83
CA CYS A 137 -10.97 20.22 -10.61
C CYS A 137 -12.32 20.26 -11.41
N GLY A 138 -12.84 19.14 -11.96
CA GLY A 138 -14.03 19.10 -12.83
C GLY A 138 -13.88 19.86 -14.18
N LYS A 139 -12.63 20.13 -14.60
CA LYS A 139 -12.31 21.04 -15.71
C LYS A 139 -11.72 20.35 -16.96
N LEU A 140 -11.47 19.05 -16.93
CA LEU A 140 -10.99 18.30 -18.11
C LEU A 140 -11.92 18.54 -19.31
N GLY A 141 -11.35 18.90 -20.45
CA GLY A 141 -12.09 19.22 -21.67
C GLY A 141 -12.69 20.64 -21.73
N GLN A 142 -12.66 21.42 -20.66
CA GLN A 142 -13.06 22.83 -20.73
C GLN A 142 -12.01 23.66 -21.47
N THR A 143 -12.45 24.63 -22.26
CA THR A 143 -11.55 25.51 -23.00
C THR A 143 -10.99 26.57 -22.07
N VAL A 144 -9.67 26.69 -22.02
CA VAL A 144 -8.96 27.79 -21.35
C VAL A 144 -8.16 28.60 -22.34
N THR A 145 -8.04 29.90 -22.06
CA THR A 145 -7.17 30.82 -22.77
C THR A 145 -6.13 31.36 -21.80
N GLY A 146 -4.86 31.27 -22.17
CA GLY A 146 -3.76 31.82 -21.40
C GLY A 146 -2.84 32.67 -22.28
N THR A 147 -2.25 33.71 -21.68
CA THR A 147 -1.32 34.62 -22.35
C THR A 147 0.00 34.65 -21.58
N HIS A 148 1.10 34.41 -22.30
CA HIS A 148 2.46 34.54 -21.79
C HIS A 148 3.33 35.25 -22.84
N GLN A 149 4.07 36.28 -22.42
CA GLN A 149 4.97 37.08 -23.27
C GLN A 149 4.34 37.55 -24.59
N GLY A 150 3.05 37.93 -24.57
CA GLY A 150 2.33 38.43 -25.76
C GLY A 150 1.79 37.33 -26.69
N THR A 151 2.07 36.06 -26.43
CA THR A 151 1.43 34.93 -27.13
C THR A 151 0.22 34.43 -26.34
N THR A 152 -0.91 34.26 -27.01
CA THR A 152 -2.16 33.76 -26.41
C THR A 152 -2.50 32.40 -27.01
N LEU A 153 -2.63 31.38 -26.17
CA LEU A 153 -3.03 30.03 -26.56
C LEU A 153 -4.40 29.72 -25.98
N THR A 154 -5.25 29.09 -26.79
CA THR A 154 -6.57 28.58 -26.39
C THR A 154 -6.61 27.09 -26.65
N CYS A 155 -6.90 26.28 -25.64
CA CYS A 155 -6.91 24.83 -25.73
C CYS A 155 -7.99 24.24 -24.82
N ALA A 156 -8.36 22.97 -25.07
CA ALA A 156 -9.07 22.19 -24.07
C ALA A 156 -8.08 21.72 -22.98
N ILE A 157 -8.47 21.82 -21.71
CA ILE A 157 -7.65 21.32 -20.60
C ILE A 157 -7.46 19.82 -20.75
N SER A 158 -6.21 19.39 -20.89
CA SER A 158 -5.81 17.98 -20.91
C SER A 158 -5.11 17.56 -19.62
N LYS A 159 -4.89 16.25 -19.46
CA LYS A 159 -4.23 15.71 -18.28
C LYS A 159 -2.77 16.15 -18.16
N SER A 160 -2.04 16.13 -19.28
CA SER A 160 -0.65 16.58 -19.36
C SER A 160 -0.52 18.08 -19.10
N GLY A 161 -1.49 18.88 -19.58
CA GLY A 161 -1.56 20.31 -19.29
C GLY A 161 -1.69 20.61 -17.79
N LEU A 162 -2.59 19.90 -17.09
CA LEU A 162 -2.78 20.08 -15.64
C LEU A 162 -1.57 19.63 -14.82
N LEU A 163 -0.93 18.53 -15.22
CA LEU A 163 0.27 18.03 -14.54
C LEU A 163 1.45 19.01 -14.69
N SER A 164 1.62 19.59 -15.88
CA SER A 164 2.60 20.65 -16.13
C SER A 164 2.33 21.90 -15.27
N ALA A 165 1.05 22.31 -15.17
CA ALA A 165 0.67 23.40 -14.29
C ALA A 165 0.96 23.11 -12.81
N TYR A 166 0.69 21.89 -12.34
CA TYR A 166 0.94 21.47 -10.97
C TYR A 166 2.43 21.43 -10.62
N HIS A 167 3.25 20.93 -11.55
CA HIS A 167 4.72 20.93 -11.42
C HIS A 167 5.27 22.35 -11.27
N ASN A 168 4.73 23.30 -12.04
CA ASN A 168 5.21 24.69 -12.08
C ASN A 168 4.60 25.61 -11.01
N ALA A 169 3.40 25.33 -10.51
CA ALA A 169 2.69 26.18 -9.54
C ALA A 169 2.63 25.59 -8.12
N GLY A 170 3.09 24.35 -7.94
CA GLY A 170 3.08 23.64 -6.66
C GLY A 170 1.70 23.12 -6.26
N THR A 171 1.60 22.61 -5.04
CA THR A 171 0.41 21.88 -4.52
C THR A 171 -0.86 22.72 -4.44
N ASN A 172 -0.77 24.05 -4.57
CA ASN A 172 -1.91 24.97 -4.51
C ASN A 172 -2.60 25.14 -5.89
N ALA A 173 -2.24 24.36 -6.91
CA ALA A 173 -2.59 24.57 -8.32
C ALA A 173 -4.04 24.22 -8.78
N CYS A 174 -5.02 24.10 -7.89
CA CYS A 174 -6.45 24.23 -8.29
C CYS A 174 -7.02 25.69 -8.10
N PRO A 175 -6.32 26.83 -8.32
CA PRO A 175 -6.92 28.16 -8.21
C PRO A 175 -7.47 28.58 -9.58
N PHE A 176 -8.25 27.73 -10.25
CA PHE A 176 -9.06 28.17 -11.39
C PHE A 176 -10.27 29.01 -10.94
N ALA A 177 -10.47 29.15 -9.62
CA ALA A 177 -11.73 29.60 -9.06
C ALA A 177 -11.84 31.10 -8.76
N ASN A 178 -10.77 31.91 -8.73
CA ASN A 178 -10.94 33.34 -8.41
C ASN A 178 -10.08 34.24 -9.31
N GLY A 179 -10.74 34.77 -10.34
CA GLY A 179 -10.13 35.51 -11.45
C GLY A 179 -9.58 36.88 -11.07
N ASN A 180 -8.37 36.94 -10.51
CA ASN A 180 -7.51 38.10 -10.68
C ASN A 180 -6.05 37.86 -10.27
N SER A 181 -5.26 37.22 -11.12
CA SER A 181 -3.80 37.37 -11.03
C SER A 181 -3.11 37.05 -12.36
N ARG A 182 -2.04 37.78 -12.69
CA ARG A 182 -1.16 37.50 -13.84
C ARG A 182 -0.69 36.04 -13.89
N TRP A 183 -0.68 35.35 -12.75
CA TRP A 183 -0.32 33.94 -12.64
C TRP A 183 -1.35 33.02 -13.30
N THR A 184 -2.64 33.34 -13.24
CA THR A 184 -3.70 32.51 -13.83
C THR A 184 -3.59 32.47 -15.36
N SER A 185 -3.24 33.58 -16.02
CA SER A 185 -3.05 33.59 -17.48
C SER A 185 -1.81 32.82 -17.92
N GLN A 186 -0.73 32.86 -17.12
CA GLN A 186 0.50 32.11 -17.39
C GLN A 186 0.31 30.61 -17.14
N ILE A 187 -0.42 30.25 -16.08
CA ILE A 187 -0.76 28.86 -15.78
C ILE A 187 -1.65 28.28 -16.88
N ASN A 188 -2.69 29.01 -17.31
CA ASN A 188 -3.54 28.58 -18.43
C ASN A 188 -2.74 28.41 -19.73
N TRP A 189 -1.75 29.27 -19.96
CA TRP A 189 -0.87 29.14 -21.13
C TRP A 189 -0.04 27.85 -21.05
N ARG A 190 0.52 27.51 -19.87
CA ARG A 190 1.27 26.26 -19.66
C ARG A 190 0.43 25.01 -19.84
N ILE A 191 -0.84 25.06 -19.41
CA ILE A 191 -1.79 23.97 -19.65
C ILE A 191 -1.97 23.72 -21.14
N CYS A 192 -2.05 24.79 -21.93
CA CYS A 192 -2.20 24.70 -23.38
C CYS A 192 -0.95 24.27 -24.11
N ASP A 193 0.22 24.75 -23.68
CA ASP A 193 1.48 24.37 -24.30
C ASP A 193 1.80 22.87 -24.08
N ALA A 194 1.55 22.35 -22.87
CA ALA A 194 1.76 20.94 -22.55
C ALA A 194 0.59 20.02 -22.98
N GLY A 195 -0.54 20.59 -23.43
CA GLY A 195 -1.82 19.91 -23.58
C GLY A 195 -1.83 18.69 -24.51
N ASN A 196 -0.84 18.58 -25.40
CA ASN A 196 -0.75 17.53 -26.43
C ASN A 196 0.37 16.51 -26.18
N ILE A 197 0.97 16.50 -24.99
CA ILE A 197 1.98 15.49 -24.66
C ILE A 197 1.26 14.22 -24.19
N PRO A 198 1.44 13.08 -24.88
CA PRO A 198 0.80 11.81 -24.51
C PRO A 198 1.34 11.30 -23.19
N PHE A 199 0.44 10.85 -22.32
CA PHE A 199 0.77 10.34 -20.99
C PHE A 199 1.08 8.83 -21.05
N PRO A 200 2.07 8.32 -20.28
CA PRO A 200 2.47 6.91 -20.37
C PRO A 200 1.36 5.88 -20.08
N GLU A 201 0.36 6.22 -19.26
CA GLU A 201 -0.79 5.34 -19.01
C GLU A 201 -1.79 5.26 -20.19
N GLU A 202 -1.71 6.18 -21.15
CA GLU A 202 -2.64 6.27 -22.28
C GLU A 202 -2.08 5.62 -23.56
N CYS A 203 -0.85 5.08 -23.52
CA CYS A 203 -0.24 4.42 -24.68
C CYS A 203 -0.41 2.90 -24.65
N THR A 204 -0.71 2.31 -25.81
CA THR A 204 -0.67 0.85 -26.00
C THR A 204 0.78 0.42 -26.31
N PRO A 205 1.33 -0.62 -25.65
CA PRO A 205 2.70 -1.04 -25.89
C PRO A 205 2.83 -1.66 -27.29
N SER A 206 3.61 -1.05 -28.17
CA SER A 206 3.93 -1.61 -29.49
C SER A 206 4.91 -2.77 -29.32
N GLY A 207 4.38 -3.99 -29.24
CA GLY A 207 5.17 -5.21 -29.23
C GLY A 207 5.30 -5.82 -30.62
N GLN A 208 6.23 -5.33 -31.44
CA GLN A 208 6.95 -6.19 -32.39
C GLN A 208 8.46 -5.91 -32.29
N PRO A 209 9.32 -6.95 -32.32
CA PRO A 209 10.76 -6.78 -32.33
C PRO A 209 11.24 -6.18 -33.67
N PRO A 210 12.39 -5.49 -33.68
CA PRO A 210 12.86 -4.78 -34.87
C PRO A 210 13.16 -5.77 -35.99
N THR A 211 12.48 -5.60 -37.12
CA THR A 211 12.82 -6.31 -38.35
C THR A 211 14.04 -5.62 -38.97
N VAL A 212 15.14 -6.37 -39.03
CA VAL A 212 16.31 -6.03 -39.84
C VAL A 212 15.87 -6.01 -41.30
N GLY A 213 15.98 -4.84 -41.93
CA GLY A 213 15.61 -4.67 -43.34
C GLY A 213 16.62 -5.31 -44.29
N PRO A 214 16.19 -5.82 -45.45
CA PRO A 214 17.05 -5.95 -46.61
C PRO A 214 16.85 -4.74 -47.53
N ASN A 215 17.88 -3.88 -47.60
CA ASN A 215 18.17 -3.11 -48.81
C ASN A 215 18.48 -4.12 -49.93
N ILE A 216 17.75 -4.10 -51.04
CA ILE A 216 18.28 -3.96 -52.43
C ILE A 216 17.11 -3.49 -53.32
N THR A 217 17.16 -2.24 -53.78
CA THR A 217 16.49 -1.79 -55.01
C THR A 217 17.47 -1.93 -56.18
N PRO A 218 17.07 -2.45 -57.34
CA PRO A 218 17.78 -2.22 -58.58
C PRO A 218 17.17 -1.01 -59.31
N ASN A 219 17.92 0.08 -59.27
CA ASN A 219 18.31 0.89 -60.43
C ASN A 219 17.28 1.08 -61.56
N ASN A 220 16.65 2.25 -61.57
CA ASN A 220 16.07 2.84 -62.77
C ASN A 220 17.20 3.41 -63.64
N ASN A 221 17.45 2.81 -64.80
CA ASN A 221 18.14 3.46 -65.90
C ASN A 221 17.21 3.48 -67.12
N PRO A 222 16.66 4.65 -67.51
CA PRO A 222 15.85 4.77 -68.71
C PRO A 222 16.78 5.14 -69.87
N ASN A 223 16.98 4.23 -70.84
CA ASN A 223 17.32 4.59 -72.22
C ASN A 223 17.54 3.39 -73.16
N LEU A 224 17.09 3.57 -74.41
CA LEU A 224 17.36 2.83 -75.66
C LEU A 224 16.64 1.48 -75.90
N TYR A 225 15.52 1.49 -76.62
CA TYR A 225 15.52 1.41 -78.11
C TYR A 225 14.09 1.49 -78.67
N THR A 226 13.91 2.42 -79.61
CA THR A 226 12.75 2.59 -80.49
C THR A 226 12.78 1.62 -81.67
N PRO A 227 11.63 1.25 -82.27
CA PRO A 227 11.57 0.93 -83.68
C PRO A 227 10.74 1.97 -84.46
N SER A 228 11.33 2.42 -85.56
CA SER A 228 10.70 3.21 -86.63
C SER A 228 10.32 2.27 -87.79
N PRO A 229 9.22 2.53 -88.54
CA PRO A 229 8.84 1.74 -89.71
C PRO A 229 9.16 2.44 -91.05
N THR A 230 9.00 1.67 -92.15
CA THR A 230 9.10 1.99 -93.59
C THR A 230 10.53 1.85 -94.17
N GLY A 231 10.80 1.15 -95.28
CA GLY A 231 10.02 0.77 -96.46
C GLY A 231 10.78 -0.29 -97.33
N PRO A 232 10.43 -0.50 -98.62
CA PRO A 232 10.19 -1.81 -99.22
C PRO A 232 11.33 -2.39 -100.10
N GLY A 233 11.29 -3.71 -100.33
CA GLY A 233 12.13 -4.40 -101.31
C GLY A 233 11.55 -5.77 -101.69
N PHE A 234 11.17 -5.90 -102.95
CA PHE A 234 10.79 -7.14 -103.64
C PHE A 234 11.89 -8.21 -103.53
N ASP A 235 11.51 -9.47 -103.27
CA ASP A 235 11.89 -10.61 -104.12
C ASP A 235 11.12 -11.90 -103.75
N ARG A 236 10.57 -12.56 -104.78
CA ARG A 236 9.99 -13.92 -104.74
C ARG A 236 11.16 -14.92 -104.84
N PRO A 237 11.14 -16.13 -104.22
CA PRO A 237 10.38 -17.22 -104.82
C PRO A 237 9.89 -18.38 -103.90
N THR A 238 9.06 -19.23 -104.52
CA THR A 238 8.69 -20.64 -104.26
C THR A 238 7.81 -21.04 -103.04
N HIS A 239 6.62 -21.51 -103.40
CA HIS A 239 5.46 -21.91 -102.59
C HIS A 239 5.62 -23.14 -101.64
N PHE A 240 6.82 -23.72 -101.49
CA PHE A 240 7.00 -24.95 -100.69
C PHE A 240 7.68 -24.72 -99.32
N GLU A 241 8.48 -23.67 -99.15
CA GLU A 241 9.10 -23.34 -97.86
C GLU A 241 8.13 -22.64 -96.88
N GLN A 242 7.21 -21.81 -97.41
CA GLN A 242 6.22 -21.11 -96.59
C GLN A 242 5.25 -22.05 -95.87
N LEU A 243 4.96 -23.22 -96.46
CA LEU A 243 4.05 -24.21 -95.87
C LEU A 243 4.72 -24.98 -94.72
N SER A 244 6.04 -25.22 -94.82
CA SER A 244 6.87 -25.80 -93.75
C SER A 244 7.01 -24.87 -92.55
N GLU A 245 7.20 -23.57 -92.81
CA GLU A 245 7.41 -22.57 -91.75
C GLU A 245 6.10 -22.16 -91.07
N THR A 246 4.98 -22.12 -91.81
CA THR A 246 3.64 -21.96 -91.20
C THR A 246 3.20 -23.20 -90.42
N LEU A 247 3.49 -24.43 -90.89
CA LEU A 247 3.22 -25.63 -90.10
C LEU A 247 4.08 -25.66 -88.81
N LYS A 248 5.38 -25.34 -88.90
CA LYS A 248 6.23 -25.23 -87.71
C LYS A 248 5.71 -24.19 -86.73
N ASN A 249 5.34 -23.00 -87.20
CA ASN A 249 4.82 -21.94 -86.33
C ASN A 249 3.45 -22.30 -85.72
N LEU A 250 2.57 -22.97 -86.47
CA LEU A 250 1.26 -23.39 -85.96
C LEU A 250 1.37 -24.53 -84.94
N TRP A 251 2.26 -25.50 -85.18
CA TRP A 251 2.51 -26.61 -84.25
C TRP A 251 3.26 -26.15 -82.99
N VAL A 252 4.26 -25.28 -83.13
CA VAL A 252 4.96 -24.71 -81.97
C VAL A 252 4.02 -23.83 -81.15
N ALA A 253 3.18 -23.01 -81.79
CA ALA A 253 2.19 -22.18 -81.09
C ALA A 253 1.11 -23.01 -80.40
N SER A 254 0.62 -24.09 -81.04
CA SER A 254 -0.38 -24.98 -80.42
C SER A 254 0.20 -25.82 -79.28
N PHE A 255 1.44 -26.29 -79.38
CA PHE A 255 2.11 -26.94 -78.25
C PHE A 255 2.46 -25.98 -77.12
N GLN A 256 2.82 -24.72 -77.41
CA GLN A 256 2.97 -23.69 -76.38
C GLN A 256 1.63 -23.37 -75.70
N ALA A 257 0.54 -23.28 -76.45
CA ALA A 257 -0.80 -23.06 -75.91
C ALA A 257 -1.27 -24.24 -75.03
N MET A 258 -1.02 -25.48 -75.46
CA MET A 258 -1.32 -26.68 -74.69
C MET A 258 -0.48 -26.76 -73.41
N THR A 259 0.81 -26.42 -73.50
CA THR A 259 1.70 -26.35 -72.33
C THR A 259 1.20 -25.30 -71.35
N ASN A 260 0.82 -24.11 -71.81
CA ASN A 260 0.23 -23.07 -70.97
C ASN A 260 -1.06 -23.53 -70.27
N GLN A 261 -1.95 -24.22 -70.97
CA GLN A 261 -3.18 -24.77 -70.38
C GLN A 261 -2.87 -25.83 -69.31
N LEU A 262 -1.93 -26.74 -69.58
CA LEU A 262 -1.51 -27.77 -68.63
C LEU A 262 -0.82 -27.18 -67.40
N THR A 263 0.09 -26.22 -67.56
CA THR A 263 0.74 -25.54 -66.42
C THR A 263 -0.25 -24.70 -65.62
N THR A 264 -1.21 -24.04 -66.26
CA THR A 264 -2.26 -23.27 -65.57
C THR A 264 -3.18 -24.18 -64.75
N THR A 265 -3.54 -25.35 -65.29
CA THR A 265 -4.37 -26.34 -64.58
C THR A 265 -3.60 -26.96 -63.41
N MET A 266 -2.32 -27.28 -63.58
CA MET A 266 -1.46 -27.75 -62.50
C MET A 266 -1.28 -26.67 -61.41
N MET A 267 -1.12 -25.40 -61.79
CA MET A 267 -1.05 -24.29 -60.83
C MET A 267 -2.36 -24.12 -60.05
N MET A 268 -3.53 -24.27 -60.68
CA MET A 268 -4.83 -24.25 -59.98
C MET A 268 -4.95 -25.39 -58.95
N GLN A 269 -4.46 -26.60 -59.26
CA GLN A 269 -4.46 -27.71 -58.31
C GLN A 269 -3.53 -27.46 -57.12
N VAL A 270 -2.32 -26.92 -57.35
CA VAL A 270 -1.39 -26.54 -56.29
C VAL A 270 -1.96 -25.42 -55.41
N GLN A 271 -2.65 -24.44 -56.01
CA GLN A 271 -3.33 -23.37 -55.28
C GLN A 271 -4.44 -23.94 -54.38
N THR A 272 -5.22 -24.91 -54.89
CA THR A 272 -6.27 -25.58 -54.12
C THR A 272 -5.68 -26.37 -52.93
N ILE A 273 -4.57 -27.09 -53.12
CA ILE A 273 -3.85 -27.77 -52.04
C ILE A 273 -3.30 -26.77 -51.01
N GLY A 274 -2.78 -25.63 -51.47
CA GLY A 274 -2.34 -24.52 -50.62
C GLY A 274 -3.46 -23.98 -49.73
N MET A 275 -4.66 -23.79 -50.29
CA MET A 275 -5.84 -23.37 -49.52
C MET A 275 -6.24 -24.38 -48.44
N PHE A 276 -6.14 -25.69 -48.70
CA PHE A 276 -6.41 -26.72 -47.69
C PHE A 276 -5.38 -26.74 -46.56
N PHE A 277 -4.09 -26.53 -46.86
CA PHE A 277 -3.06 -26.41 -45.82
C PHE A 277 -3.23 -25.16 -44.97
N ASP A 278 -3.59 -24.04 -45.58
CA ASP A 278 -3.89 -22.79 -44.86
C ASP A 278 -5.12 -22.95 -43.96
N ALA A 279 -6.23 -23.50 -44.49
CA ALA A 279 -7.43 -23.78 -43.71
C ALA A 279 -7.18 -24.77 -42.56
N LYS A 280 -6.36 -25.81 -42.78
CA LYS A 280 -5.95 -26.74 -41.72
C LYS A 280 -5.16 -26.01 -40.63
N HIS A 281 -4.19 -25.18 -41.00
CA HIS A 281 -3.39 -24.43 -40.05
C HIS A 281 -4.25 -23.42 -39.27
N GLN A 282 -5.23 -22.80 -39.93
CA GLN A 282 -6.21 -21.94 -39.28
C GLN A 282 -7.08 -22.69 -38.27
N MET A 283 -7.57 -23.90 -38.59
CA MET A 283 -8.35 -24.69 -37.63
C MET A 283 -7.50 -25.22 -36.46
N GLU A 284 -6.25 -25.63 -36.72
CA GLU A 284 -5.32 -26.06 -35.67
C GLU A 284 -4.97 -24.91 -34.72
N THR A 285 -4.73 -23.71 -35.26
CA THR A 285 -4.48 -22.51 -34.45
C THR A 285 -5.71 -22.11 -33.66
N GLN A 286 -6.92 -22.15 -34.23
CA GLN A 286 -8.18 -21.90 -33.50
C GLN A 286 -8.39 -22.91 -32.36
N ARG A 287 -8.16 -24.20 -32.61
CA ARG A 287 -8.26 -25.25 -31.57
C ARG A 287 -7.25 -25.01 -30.45
N LEU A 288 -6.00 -24.71 -30.81
CA LEU A 288 -4.96 -24.41 -29.83
C LEU A 288 -5.32 -23.16 -29.01
N LEU A 289 -5.88 -22.14 -29.65
CA LEU A 289 -6.35 -20.92 -28.99
C LEU A 289 -7.46 -21.26 -27.97
N GLN A 290 -8.46 -22.04 -28.36
CA GLN A 290 -9.54 -22.48 -27.48
C GLN A 290 -9.02 -23.29 -26.28
N GLU A 291 -8.07 -24.20 -26.51
CA GLU A 291 -7.42 -24.96 -25.44
C GLU A 291 -6.67 -24.04 -24.47
N LYS A 292 -5.92 -23.06 -25.00
CA LYS A 292 -5.19 -22.07 -24.18
C LYS A 292 -6.13 -21.13 -23.43
N TYR A 293 -7.25 -20.72 -24.02
CA TYR A 293 -8.29 -19.97 -23.33
C TYR A 293 -8.90 -20.77 -22.18
N ALA A 294 -9.23 -22.05 -22.41
CA ALA A 294 -9.77 -22.91 -21.36
C ALA A 294 -8.77 -23.15 -20.21
N GLN A 295 -7.49 -23.39 -20.54
CA GLN A 295 -6.41 -23.49 -19.56
C GLN A 295 -6.26 -22.19 -18.77
N ALA A 296 -6.22 -21.04 -19.45
CA ALA A 296 -6.14 -19.73 -18.79
C ALA A 296 -7.35 -19.47 -17.87
N HIS A 297 -8.57 -19.76 -18.32
CA HIS A 297 -9.76 -19.60 -17.47
C HIS A 297 -9.71 -20.52 -16.24
N LYS A 298 -9.23 -21.75 -16.38
CA LYS A 298 -9.06 -22.69 -15.26
C LYS A 298 -8.00 -22.22 -14.25
N ASP A 299 -6.90 -21.66 -14.75
CA ASP A 299 -5.74 -21.29 -13.93
C ASP A 299 -5.88 -19.90 -13.28
N TYR A 300 -6.56 -18.96 -13.94
CA TYR A 300 -6.70 -17.59 -13.45
C TYR A 300 -8.00 -17.32 -12.67
N ARG A 301 -9.03 -18.17 -12.78
CA ARG A 301 -10.28 -17.97 -12.03
C ARG A 301 -10.05 -18.14 -10.52
N PRO A 302 -10.25 -17.08 -9.70
CA PRO A 302 -10.18 -17.21 -8.25
C PRO A 302 -11.31 -18.11 -7.75
N THR A 303 -11.01 -18.96 -6.75
CA THR A 303 -12.04 -19.71 -6.02
C THR A 303 -12.79 -18.79 -5.07
N VAL A 304 -14.05 -19.12 -4.79
CA VAL A 304 -14.88 -18.40 -3.80
C VAL A 304 -14.18 -18.35 -2.45
N GLN A 305 -13.52 -19.43 -2.04
CA GLN A 305 -12.78 -19.49 -0.77
C GLN A 305 -11.59 -18.54 -0.74
N MET A 306 -10.89 -18.36 -1.87
CA MET A 306 -9.80 -17.37 -1.96
C MET A 306 -10.36 -15.96 -1.80
N CYS A 307 -11.52 -15.67 -2.40
CA CYS A 307 -12.20 -14.39 -2.22
C CYS A 307 -12.69 -14.20 -0.78
N ASN A 308 -13.19 -15.25 -0.12
CA ASN A 308 -13.64 -15.19 1.28
C ASN A 308 -12.47 -14.87 2.22
N ILE A 309 -11.35 -15.59 2.09
CA ILE A 309 -10.14 -15.30 2.89
C ILE A 309 -9.62 -13.90 2.62
N GLY A 310 -9.52 -13.49 1.34
CA GLY A 310 -9.06 -12.15 0.98
C GLY A 310 -9.96 -11.03 1.54
N THR A 311 -11.28 -11.24 1.53
CA THR A 311 -12.24 -10.28 2.06
C THR A 311 -12.19 -10.20 3.59
N MET A 312 -12.08 -11.33 4.27
CA MET A 312 -11.93 -11.36 5.74
C MET A 312 -10.60 -10.75 6.20
N ALA A 313 -9.52 -10.94 5.44
CA ALA A 313 -8.20 -10.42 5.77
C ALA A 313 -8.02 -8.91 5.44
N ARG A 314 -8.92 -8.29 4.69
CA ARG A 314 -8.79 -6.92 4.18
C ARG A 314 -8.52 -5.89 5.28
N ASP A 315 -9.18 -6.03 6.42
CA ASP A 315 -9.13 -5.03 7.51
C ASP A 315 -8.19 -5.40 8.65
N LEU A 316 -7.53 -6.56 8.57
CA LEU A 316 -6.58 -6.99 9.60
C LEU A 316 -5.44 -5.99 9.77
N GLY A 317 -4.92 -5.43 8.67
CA GLY A 317 -3.82 -4.47 8.73
C GLY A 317 -4.21 -3.16 9.41
N ILE A 318 -5.41 -2.64 9.13
CA ILE A 318 -5.90 -1.40 9.75
C ILE A 318 -6.24 -1.66 11.22
N SER A 319 -6.85 -2.82 11.53
CA SER A 319 -7.18 -3.21 12.90
C SER A 319 -5.92 -3.43 13.74
N SER A 320 -4.85 -4.00 13.16
CA SER A 320 -3.54 -4.13 13.81
C SER A 320 -2.96 -2.77 14.16
N ARG A 321 -2.98 -1.81 13.22
CA ARG A 321 -2.46 -0.47 13.49
C ARG A 321 -3.25 0.25 14.58
N ARG A 322 -4.56 0.05 14.66
CA ARG A 322 -5.40 0.58 15.74
C ARG A 322 -5.07 -0.05 17.09
N ALA A 323 -4.83 -1.36 17.12
CA ALA A 323 -4.36 -2.05 18.31
C ALA A 323 -3.02 -1.44 18.79
N ASP A 324 -2.05 -1.28 17.89
CA ASP A 324 -0.73 -0.69 18.23
C ASP A 324 -0.87 0.73 18.80
N LEU A 325 -1.69 1.58 18.18
CA LEU A 325 -1.94 2.93 18.68
C LEU A 325 -2.59 2.91 20.07
N THR A 326 -3.57 2.05 20.29
CA THR A 326 -4.24 1.89 21.60
C THR A 326 -3.25 1.42 22.67
N HIS A 327 -2.41 0.44 22.34
CA HIS A 327 -1.39 -0.07 23.25
C HIS A 327 -0.45 1.04 23.72
N ILE A 328 0.02 1.87 22.79
CA ILE A 328 0.89 3.01 23.09
C ILE A 328 0.17 4.04 23.94
N THR A 329 -1.06 4.43 23.59
CA THR A 329 -1.82 5.45 24.33
C THR A 329 -2.10 5.00 25.77
N LEU A 330 -2.56 3.77 25.96
CA LEU A 330 -2.81 3.21 27.31
C LEU A 330 -1.52 3.18 28.14
N SER A 331 -0.43 2.68 27.56
CA SER A 331 0.86 2.60 28.24
C SER A 331 1.39 3.99 28.63
N GLN A 332 1.26 4.97 27.74
CA GLN A 332 1.69 6.35 27.98
C GLN A 332 0.86 7.01 29.07
N GLN A 333 -0.46 6.81 29.08
CA GLN A 333 -1.34 7.38 30.09
C GLN A 333 -1.07 6.79 31.48
N MET A 334 -0.83 5.47 31.58
CA MET A 334 -0.44 4.82 32.82
C MET A 334 0.89 5.35 33.35
N LEU A 335 1.90 5.51 32.48
CA LEU A 335 3.17 6.09 32.86
C LEU A 335 3.03 7.55 33.32
N SER A 336 2.21 8.33 32.62
CA SER A 336 1.95 9.74 32.95
C SER A 336 1.34 9.88 34.35
N ARG A 337 0.38 9.02 34.71
CA ARG A 337 -0.19 8.98 36.06
C ARG A 337 0.86 8.57 37.10
N ALA A 338 1.72 7.59 36.76
CA ALA A 338 2.75 7.08 37.67
C ALA A 338 3.81 8.12 38.01
N LEU A 339 4.15 8.97 37.04
CA LEU A 339 5.12 10.05 37.19
C LEU A 339 4.50 11.36 37.67
N ALA A 340 3.18 11.40 37.93
CA ALA A 340 2.44 12.63 38.20
C ALA A 340 2.73 13.74 37.18
N SER A 341 2.82 13.36 35.90
CA SER A 341 3.16 14.25 34.79
C SER A 341 1.97 14.39 33.84
N GLY A 342 1.67 15.60 33.39
CA GLY A 342 0.55 15.90 32.49
C GLY A 342 -0.81 15.97 33.20
N ASP A 343 -1.90 16.04 32.43
CA ASP A 343 -3.28 16.17 32.93
C ASP A 343 -3.81 14.84 33.49
N THR A 344 -3.29 14.44 34.64
CA THR A 344 -3.62 13.16 35.30
C THR A 344 -4.29 13.38 36.65
N LYS A 345 -5.03 12.38 37.16
CA LYS A 345 -5.69 12.43 38.48
C LYS A 345 -4.70 12.69 39.64
N THR A 346 -3.39 12.56 39.39
CA THR A 346 -2.30 12.67 40.35
C THR A 346 -1.61 14.04 40.37
N VAL A 347 -2.06 15.03 39.59
CA VAL A 347 -1.43 16.39 39.52
C VAL A 347 -1.34 17.06 40.89
N ASP A 348 -2.39 16.97 41.70
CA ASP A 348 -2.42 17.55 43.06
C ASP A 348 -1.91 16.57 44.14
N GLY A 349 -1.23 15.49 43.73
CA GLY A 349 -0.67 14.45 44.59
C GLY A 349 -1.63 13.30 44.91
N GLU A 350 -1.18 12.41 45.79
CA GLU A 350 -1.84 11.12 46.10
C GLU A 350 -3.24 11.31 46.71
N VAL A 351 -3.45 12.35 47.51
CA VAL A 351 -4.74 12.61 48.18
C VAL A 351 -5.82 12.95 47.15
N SER A 352 -5.48 13.74 46.13
CA SER A 352 -6.40 14.11 45.05
C SER A 352 -6.74 12.90 44.17
N ASP A 353 -5.76 12.03 43.89
CA ASP A 353 -5.98 10.79 43.14
C ASP A 353 -6.96 9.85 43.87
N LYS A 354 -6.75 9.63 45.17
CA LYS A 354 -7.66 8.84 46.01
C LYS A 354 -9.05 9.47 46.09
N ALA A 355 -9.14 10.78 46.31
CA ALA A 355 -10.43 11.47 46.41
C ALA A 355 -11.21 11.39 45.09
N THR A 356 -10.54 11.55 43.95
CA THR A 356 -11.15 11.46 42.63
C THR A 356 -11.64 10.04 42.32
N ARG A 357 -10.85 9.02 42.66
CA ARG A 357 -11.25 7.61 42.49
C ARG A 357 -12.41 7.21 43.40
N ILE A 358 -12.39 7.62 44.66
CA ILE A 358 -13.50 7.37 45.59
C ILE A 358 -14.77 8.05 45.07
N LYS A 359 -14.66 9.29 44.58
CA LYS A 359 -15.80 9.99 43.98
C LYS A 359 -16.32 9.24 42.75
N GLU A 360 -15.43 8.80 41.87
CA GLU A 360 -15.79 8.02 40.67
C GLU A 360 -16.48 6.70 41.03
N TYR A 361 -15.98 6.00 42.05
CA TYR A 361 -16.62 4.82 42.61
C TYR A 361 -18.03 5.12 43.13
N ILE A 362 -18.18 6.11 44.02
CA ILE A 362 -19.47 6.50 44.60
C ILE A 362 -20.49 6.89 43.53
N ASP A 363 -20.06 7.65 42.53
CA ASP A 363 -20.97 8.20 41.53
C ASP A 363 -21.30 7.18 40.41
N THR A 364 -20.48 6.16 40.18
CA THR A 364 -20.58 5.28 39.00
C THR A 364 -20.61 3.77 39.32
N TYR A 365 -19.69 3.29 40.16
CA TYR A 365 -19.42 1.86 40.34
C TYR A 365 -19.99 1.26 41.62
N CYS A 366 -20.50 2.10 42.51
CA CYS A 366 -20.99 1.72 43.83
C CYS A 366 -22.22 0.81 43.74
N ASP A 367 -22.17 -0.34 44.41
CA ASP A 367 -23.34 -1.16 44.70
C ASP A 367 -23.65 -1.16 46.21
N VAL A 368 -24.91 -0.89 46.56
CA VAL A 368 -25.39 -0.87 47.94
C VAL A 368 -25.50 -2.25 48.57
N ASP A 369 -25.67 -3.30 47.77
CA ASP A 369 -25.79 -4.67 48.27
C ASP A 369 -24.44 -5.32 48.57
N ASP A 370 -23.35 -4.74 48.06
CA ASP A 370 -21.99 -5.16 48.35
C ASP A 370 -21.63 -5.08 49.84
N ASN A 371 -20.68 -5.93 50.23
CA ASN A 371 -20.17 -6.03 51.61
C ASN A 371 -21.28 -6.22 52.65
N ASN A 372 -22.28 -7.07 52.35
CA ASN A 372 -23.43 -7.32 53.22
C ASN A 372 -24.19 -6.03 53.57
N ARG A 373 -24.42 -5.16 52.57
CA ARG A 373 -25.06 -3.85 52.71
C ARG A 373 -24.32 -2.81 53.54
N ASN A 374 -23.06 -3.05 53.87
CA ASN A 374 -22.23 -2.06 54.58
C ASN A 374 -21.80 -0.91 53.67
N ASN A 375 -21.90 -1.07 52.34
CA ASN A 375 -21.56 -0.04 51.37
C ASN A 375 -22.60 1.09 51.28
N ARG A 376 -23.77 0.92 51.91
CA ARG A 376 -24.91 1.84 51.82
C ARG A 376 -24.59 3.29 52.19
N LEU A 377 -23.72 3.51 53.18
CA LEU A 377 -23.29 4.85 53.60
C LEU A 377 -22.36 5.49 52.56
N LEU A 378 -21.48 4.70 51.94
CA LEU A 378 -20.53 5.15 50.92
C LEU A 378 -21.26 5.47 49.61
N CYS A 379 -22.22 4.62 49.20
CA CYS A 379 -23.04 4.81 48.00
C CYS A 379 -24.20 5.81 48.18
N LYS A 380 -24.24 6.61 49.26
CA LYS A 380 -25.34 7.58 49.53
C LYS A 380 -26.75 6.96 49.45
N ASN A 381 -26.92 5.69 49.83
CA ASN A 381 -28.15 4.90 49.72
C ASN A 381 -28.66 4.62 48.29
N SER A 382 -27.85 4.82 47.24
CA SER A 382 -28.23 4.54 45.85
C SER A 382 -27.09 3.82 45.13
N SER A 383 -27.37 2.71 44.46
CA SER A 383 -26.37 2.09 43.57
C SER A 383 -26.21 2.94 42.30
N GLY A 384 -25.03 2.84 41.68
CA GLY A 384 -24.79 3.31 40.32
C GLY A 384 -25.64 2.54 39.29
N PRO A 385 -25.57 2.90 38.00
CA PRO A 385 -26.22 2.14 36.93
C PRO A 385 -25.87 0.66 37.00
N VAL A 386 -26.86 -0.23 36.88
CA VAL A 386 -26.69 -1.69 37.06
C VAL A 386 -25.65 -2.28 36.09
N ASP A 387 -25.54 -1.70 34.90
CA ASP A 387 -24.55 -2.04 33.88
C ASP A 387 -23.11 -1.64 34.25
N GLU A 388 -22.93 -0.70 35.18
CA GLU A 388 -21.63 -0.13 35.55
C GLU A 388 -21.16 -0.56 36.95
N GLN A 389 -22.04 -1.02 37.83
CA GLN A 389 -21.70 -1.49 39.19
C GLN A 389 -20.56 -2.52 39.18
N ASN A 390 -19.47 -2.28 39.92
CA ASN A 390 -18.27 -3.15 40.04
C ASN A 390 -17.48 -3.44 38.76
N ILE A 391 -17.74 -2.72 37.66
CA ILE A 391 -17.03 -2.96 36.39
C ILE A 391 -15.57 -2.49 36.43
N ASP A 392 -15.22 -1.66 37.40
CA ASP A 392 -13.89 -1.14 37.68
C ASP A 392 -12.95 -2.15 38.36
N ILE A 393 -13.46 -3.33 38.73
CA ILE A 393 -12.67 -4.44 39.29
C ILE A 393 -12.96 -5.78 38.58
N ASP A 394 -14.09 -5.90 37.88
CA ASP A 394 -14.47 -7.13 37.19
C ASP A 394 -13.77 -7.28 35.83
N PHE A 395 -12.65 -8.01 35.84
CA PHE A 395 -11.88 -8.34 34.63
C PHE A 395 -12.70 -9.16 33.61
N THR A 396 -13.54 -10.07 34.10
CA THR A 396 -14.25 -11.03 33.25
C THR A 396 -15.25 -10.30 32.38
N ARG A 397 -16.06 -9.43 32.99
CA ARG A 397 -17.09 -8.66 32.28
C ARG A 397 -16.49 -7.57 31.40
N LEU A 398 -15.44 -6.89 31.86
CA LEU A 398 -14.87 -5.76 31.11
C LEU A 398 -13.97 -6.22 29.95
N ILE A 399 -13.16 -7.26 30.13
CA ILE A 399 -12.06 -7.58 29.20
C ILE A 399 -12.12 -9.00 28.68
N ASP A 400 -12.37 -10.01 29.51
CA ASP A 400 -12.27 -11.41 29.05
C ASP A 400 -13.42 -11.80 28.12
N MET A 401 -14.66 -11.59 28.57
CA MET A 401 -15.89 -11.96 27.87
C MET A 401 -16.06 -11.26 26.50
N PRO A 402 -15.91 -9.93 26.37
CA PRO A 402 -16.08 -9.27 25.08
C PRO A 402 -14.91 -9.59 24.14
N LEU A 403 -15.21 -10.05 22.92
CA LEU A 403 -14.20 -10.20 21.87
C LEU A 403 -13.75 -8.85 21.29
N THR A 404 -14.62 -7.85 21.34
CA THR A 404 -14.43 -6.53 20.76
C THR A 404 -14.77 -5.47 21.81
N LEU A 405 -13.84 -4.54 22.02
CA LEU A 405 -13.98 -3.36 22.87
C LEU A 405 -14.09 -2.13 21.99
N ASN A 406 -15.19 -1.38 22.11
CA ASN A 406 -15.38 -0.13 21.38
C ASN A 406 -14.58 0.99 22.06
N VAL A 407 -13.33 1.16 21.63
CA VAL A 407 -12.37 2.13 22.17
C VAL A 407 -11.79 2.94 21.02
N ASP A 408 -11.82 4.27 21.09
CA ASP A 408 -11.20 5.17 20.13
C ASP A 408 -10.81 6.50 20.79
N PHE A 409 -9.57 6.58 21.26
CA PHE A 409 -9.01 7.75 21.97
C PHE A 409 -8.83 9.00 21.11
N ASN A 410 -9.15 8.96 19.81
CA ASN A 410 -9.08 10.14 18.95
C ASN A 410 -10.38 10.95 18.96
N ASN A 411 -11.46 10.43 19.54
CA ASN A 411 -12.73 11.15 19.61
C ASN A 411 -12.71 12.15 20.77
N PRO A 412 -13.11 13.42 20.54
CA PRO A 412 -13.35 14.33 21.65
C PRO A 412 -14.46 13.77 22.54
N ALA A 413 -14.38 14.04 23.85
CA ALA A 413 -15.38 13.60 24.81
C ALA A 413 -16.79 13.92 24.29
N PRO A 414 -17.75 12.97 24.34
CA PRO A 414 -19.06 13.19 23.78
C PRO A 414 -19.71 14.39 24.47
N THR A 415 -20.06 15.41 23.68
CA THR A 415 -20.98 16.45 24.16
C THR A 415 -22.33 15.79 24.48
N SER A 416 -23.15 16.41 25.33
CA SER A 416 -24.42 15.89 25.84
C SER A 416 -25.50 15.56 24.78
N GLY A 417 -25.17 15.59 23.48
CA GLY A 417 -25.97 15.13 22.34
C GLY A 417 -25.28 14.10 21.44
N GLY A 418 -24.20 13.44 21.89
CA GLY A 418 -23.52 12.39 21.14
C GLY A 418 -24.43 11.17 20.86
N THR A 419 -24.16 10.47 19.75
CA THR A 419 -24.87 9.24 19.39
C THR A 419 -24.71 8.16 20.47
N ALA A 420 -25.66 7.22 20.58
CA ALA A 420 -25.61 6.13 21.56
C ALA A 420 -24.26 5.36 21.52
N ASP A 421 -23.72 5.16 20.32
CA ASP A 421 -22.42 4.51 20.11
C ASP A 421 -21.24 5.32 20.68
N GLN A 422 -21.28 6.65 20.60
CA GLN A 422 -20.26 7.53 21.18
C GLN A 422 -20.34 7.56 22.70
N GLN A 423 -21.55 7.53 23.26
CA GLN A 423 -21.74 7.44 24.70
C GLN A 423 -21.24 6.10 25.24
N GLN A 424 -21.56 4.98 24.57
CA GLN A 424 -21.06 3.66 24.94
C GLN A 424 -19.53 3.54 24.83
N GLN A 425 -18.96 4.16 23.81
CA GLN A 425 -17.50 4.23 23.66
C GLN A 425 -16.85 4.95 24.84
N ALA A 426 -17.34 6.14 25.20
CA ALA A 426 -16.82 6.91 26.32
C ALA A 426 -17.00 6.19 27.66
N LYS A 427 -18.12 5.49 27.86
CA LYS A 427 -18.31 4.60 29.02
C LYS A 427 -17.24 3.52 29.07
N THR A 428 -17.04 2.78 27.97
CA THR A 428 -16.05 1.70 27.86
C THR A 428 -14.63 2.20 28.15
N GLU A 429 -14.26 3.36 27.61
CA GLU A 429 -12.97 4.01 27.87
C GLU A 429 -12.80 4.37 29.34
N LYS A 430 -13.83 4.96 29.96
CA LYS A 430 -13.84 5.28 31.40
C LYS A 430 -13.64 4.02 32.25
N HIS A 431 -14.37 2.94 31.95
CA HIS A 431 -14.25 1.66 32.67
C HIS A 431 -12.83 1.06 32.55
N LEU A 432 -12.22 1.12 31.36
CA LEU A 432 -10.85 0.64 31.15
C LEU A 432 -9.83 1.43 31.97
N PHE A 433 -9.95 2.76 32.00
CA PHE A 433 -9.06 3.59 32.81
C PHE A 433 -9.29 3.38 34.31
N ALA A 434 -10.55 3.29 34.77
CA ALA A 434 -10.85 2.99 36.16
C ALA A 434 -10.31 1.63 36.60
N PHE A 435 -10.47 0.60 35.75
CA PHE A 435 -9.93 -0.73 36.01
C PHE A 435 -8.40 -0.73 36.12
N LEU A 436 -7.73 -0.15 35.13
CA LEU A 436 -6.28 -0.01 35.13
C LEU A 436 -5.79 0.76 36.35
N ASP A 437 -6.53 1.81 36.71
CA ASP A 437 -6.22 2.68 37.82
C ASP A 437 -6.32 1.95 39.16
N ASN A 438 -7.31 1.08 39.32
CA ASN A 438 -7.56 0.34 40.55
C ASN A 438 -6.62 -0.86 40.75
N ILE A 439 -6.35 -1.62 39.68
CA ILE A 439 -5.61 -2.89 39.76
C ILE A 439 -4.10 -2.65 39.79
N PHE A 440 -3.57 -1.85 38.86
CA PHE A 440 -2.11 -1.69 38.69
C PHE A 440 -1.53 -0.49 39.45
N MET A 441 -2.38 0.48 39.79
CA MET A 441 -1.96 1.77 40.36
C MET A 441 -2.87 2.22 41.51
N HIS A 442 -3.10 1.31 42.45
CA HIS A 442 -3.89 1.59 43.66
C HIS A 442 -3.35 2.78 44.47
N GLN A 443 -2.04 3.04 44.42
CA GLN A 443 -1.37 4.18 45.03
C GLN A 443 -0.42 4.85 44.03
N ALA A 444 -0.59 6.15 43.86
CA ALA A 444 0.34 7.02 43.14
C ALA A 444 1.58 7.29 43.99
N PHE A 445 2.71 7.56 43.34
CA PHE A 445 3.93 7.93 44.07
C PHE A 445 3.76 9.29 44.75
N PRO A 446 4.28 9.48 45.97
CA PRO A 446 4.24 10.77 46.63
C PRO A 446 5.05 11.79 45.84
N TYR A 447 4.50 13.00 45.69
CA TYR A 447 5.22 14.11 45.08
C TYR A 447 6.40 14.51 45.97
N ILE A 448 7.61 14.52 45.40
CA ILE A 448 8.84 14.93 46.11
C ILE A 448 9.12 16.40 45.75
N PRO A 449 8.89 17.36 46.66
CA PRO A 449 9.18 18.77 46.38
C PRO A 449 10.69 19.01 46.24
N ALA A 450 11.08 19.80 45.22
CA ALA A 450 12.48 20.05 44.87
C ALA A 450 13.33 20.64 46.03
N GLY A 451 12.69 21.35 46.97
CA GLY A 451 13.36 22.07 48.06
C GLY A 451 13.85 21.22 49.24
N ASN A 452 13.52 19.93 49.31
CA ASN A 452 13.80 19.08 50.48
C ASN A 452 14.80 17.94 50.20
N SER A 453 15.62 18.07 49.15
CA SER A 453 16.47 16.98 48.63
C SER A 453 17.88 16.98 49.24
N THR A 454 18.05 16.44 50.45
CA THR A 454 19.38 15.97 50.89
C THR A 454 19.76 14.74 50.06
N LEU A 455 20.58 14.93 49.02
CA LEU A 455 20.90 13.94 47.97
C LEU A 455 21.13 12.50 48.47
N GLN A 456 21.72 12.31 49.66
CA GLN A 456 21.99 10.96 50.22
C GLN A 456 20.77 10.22 50.77
N SER A 457 19.78 10.89 51.37
CA SER A 457 18.60 10.21 51.92
C SER A 457 17.55 9.88 50.85
N PHE A 458 17.67 10.47 49.66
CA PHE A 458 16.71 10.30 48.56
C PHE A 458 17.13 9.26 47.52
N VAL A 459 18.41 8.85 47.48
CA VAL A 459 18.88 7.89 46.47
C VAL A 459 18.19 6.54 46.59
N VAL A 460 18.08 5.98 47.80
CA VAL A 460 17.48 4.66 48.03
C VAL A 460 15.97 4.66 47.71
N PRO A 461 15.14 5.57 48.28
CA PRO A 461 13.71 5.62 47.96
C PRO A 461 13.43 5.90 46.48
N TYR A 462 14.29 6.68 45.83
CA TYR A 462 14.15 6.97 44.40
C TYR A 462 14.48 5.76 43.52
N GLN A 463 15.51 4.98 43.88
CA GLN A 463 15.85 3.73 43.21
C GLN A 463 14.74 2.69 43.39
N GLU A 464 14.19 2.57 44.60
CA GLU A 464 13.05 1.69 44.89
C GLU A 464 11.81 2.11 44.09
N ALA A 465 11.49 3.40 44.06
CA ALA A 465 10.36 3.92 43.29
C ALA A 465 10.51 3.62 41.79
N ARG A 466 11.70 3.80 41.23
CA ARG A 466 11.99 3.45 39.82
C ARG A 466 11.89 1.94 39.57
N ALA A 467 12.39 1.11 40.48
CA ALA A 467 12.28 -0.34 40.36
C ALA A 467 10.80 -0.78 40.39
N LEU A 468 10.02 -0.23 41.30
CA LEU A 468 8.58 -0.52 41.41
C LEU A 468 7.79 -0.01 40.20
N MET A 469 8.12 1.17 39.66
CA MET A 469 7.57 1.65 38.39
C MET A 469 7.91 0.70 37.24
N ALA A 470 9.16 0.24 37.15
CA ALA A 470 9.59 -0.69 36.12
C ALA A 470 8.79 -2.00 36.19
N MET A 471 8.63 -2.60 37.38
CA MET A 471 7.82 -3.79 37.59
C MET A 471 6.36 -3.58 37.17
N ARG A 472 5.73 -2.50 37.67
CA ARG A 472 4.34 -2.16 37.31
C ARG A 472 4.20 -1.95 35.80
N SER A 473 5.18 -1.33 35.15
CA SER A 473 5.15 -1.07 33.71
C SER A 473 5.11 -2.36 32.88
N VAL A 474 5.79 -3.43 33.31
CA VAL A 474 5.75 -4.75 32.61
C VAL A 474 4.35 -5.34 32.66
N ALA A 475 3.71 -5.30 33.84
CA ALA A 475 2.35 -5.79 34.02
C ALA A 475 1.33 -4.95 33.23
N GLN A 476 1.42 -3.61 33.35
CA GLN A 476 0.57 -2.66 32.63
C GLN A 476 0.69 -2.78 31.11
N ASN A 477 1.91 -2.93 30.59
CA ASN A 477 2.16 -3.06 29.16
C ASN A 477 1.53 -4.36 28.62
N SER A 478 1.70 -5.46 29.36
CA SER A 478 1.08 -6.74 29.02
C SER A 478 -0.44 -6.65 28.96
N PHE A 479 -1.03 -5.95 29.92
CA PHE A 479 -2.47 -5.75 29.97
C PHE A 479 -3.00 -4.81 28.88
N SER A 480 -2.28 -3.71 28.65
CA SER A 480 -2.57 -2.77 27.57
C SER A 480 -2.55 -3.46 26.21
N HIS A 481 -1.71 -4.49 26.04
CA HIS A 481 -1.67 -5.28 24.81
C HIS A 481 -2.91 -6.17 24.65
N ILE A 482 -3.41 -6.79 25.74
CA ILE A 482 -4.65 -7.56 25.71
C ILE A 482 -5.83 -6.67 25.31
N ILE A 483 -5.94 -5.48 25.91
CA ILE A 483 -6.97 -4.50 25.56
C ILE A 483 -6.82 -4.08 24.10
N ALA A 484 -5.61 -3.72 23.68
CA ALA A 484 -5.29 -3.31 22.31
C ALA A 484 -5.74 -4.34 21.27
N MET A 485 -5.47 -5.63 21.50
CA MET A 485 -5.89 -6.72 20.62
C MET A 485 -7.41 -6.86 20.50
N LYS A 486 -8.15 -6.43 21.52
CA LYS A 486 -9.61 -6.42 21.54
C LYS A 486 -10.21 -5.11 21.05
N THR A 487 -9.43 -4.08 20.74
CA THR A 487 -9.97 -2.81 20.24
C THR A 487 -10.74 -2.98 18.93
N ALA A 488 -11.84 -2.24 18.82
CA ALA A 488 -12.71 -2.25 17.66
C ALA A 488 -11.98 -1.82 16.39
N GLY A 489 -12.29 -2.52 15.29
CA GLY A 489 -11.76 -2.24 13.96
C GLY A 489 -12.23 -0.90 13.39
N HIS A 490 -11.95 -0.68 12.12
CA HIS A 490 -12.27 0.57 11.42
C HIS A 490 -13.78 0.78 11.22
N LYS A 491 -14.30 1.98 11.53
CA LYS A 491 -15.74 2.32 11.53
C LYS A 491 -16.31 2.76 10.17
N THR A 492 -15.52 2.80 9.10
CA THR A 492 -15.96 3.40 7.83
C THR A 492 -16.89 2.49 7.04
N ALA A 493 -18.08 3.00 6.71
CA ALA A 493 -19.09 2.33 5.92
C ALA A 493 -18.53 1.90 4.53
N GLY A 494 -18.77 0.65 4.14
CA GLY A 494 -18.32 0.09 2.86
C GLY A 494 -16.86 -0.39 2.81
N GLN A 495 -16.08 -0.15 3.87
CA GLN A 495 -14.71 -0.68 4.00
C GLN A 495 -14.55 -1.69 5.14
N ASN A 496 -15.60 -1.90 5.96
CA ASN A 496 -15.58 -2.84 7.07
C ASN A 496 -15.90 -4.28 6.62
N ASN A 497 -15.12 -5.26 7.10
CA ASN A 497 -15.29 -6.69 6.90
C ASN A 497 -16.36 -7.33 7.81
N ALA A 498 -16.88 -6.58 8.80
CA ALA A 498 -17.95 -7.01 9.71
C ALA A 498 -19.13 -7.73 9.03
N PRO A 499 -19.78 -7.21 7.97
CA PRO A 499 -20.92 -7.89 7.36
C PRO A 499 -20.54 -9.28 6.80
N TYR A 500 -19.32 -9.44 6.28
CA TYR A 500 -18.85 -10.72 5.78
C TYR A 500 -18.54 -11.71 6.90
N LEU A 501 -17.96 -11.23 8.00
CA LEU A 501 -17.68 -12.05 9.18
C LEU A 501 -18.97 -12.51 9.87
N LYS A 502 -19.98 -11.64 9.92
CA LYS A 502 -21.32 -11.96 10.43
C LYS A 502 -22.03 -12.98 9.55
N ALA A 503 -22.01 -12.78 8.22
CA ALA A 503 -22.59 -13.73 7.27
C ALA A 503 -21.94 -15.12 7.39
N PHE A 504 -20.63 -15.18 7.63
CA PHE A 504 -19.92 -16.44 7.84
C PHE A 504 -20.34 -17.15 9.14
N LEU A 505 -20.54 -16.44 10.24
CA LEU A 505 -21.04 -17.05 11.48
C LEU A 505 -22.49 -17.56 11.33
N VAL A 506 -23.32 -16.85 10.57
CA VAL A 506 -24.67 -17.31 10.21
C VAL A 506 -24.59 -18.58 9.35
N GLU A 507 -23.62 -18.69 8.43
CA GLU A 507 -23.37 -19.92 7.66
C GLU A 507 -22.94 -21.09 8.54
N ILE A 508 -22.17 -20.84 9.62
CA ILE A 508 -21.80 -21.86 10.61
C ILE A 508 -23.00 -22.28 11.49
N GLY A 509 -24.10 -21.52 11.46
CA GLY A 509 -25.35 -21.85 12.13
C GLY A 509 -25.63 -21.09 13.43
N LEU A 510 -24.94 -19.96 13.67
CA LEU A 510 -25.28 -19.07 14.78
C LEU A 510 -26.48 -18.18 14.40
N ASP A 511 -27.30 -17.83 15.40
CA ASP A 511 -28.43 -16.92 15.19
C ASP A 511 -27.92 -15.49 14.89
N PRO A 512 -28.53 -14.75 13.94
CA PRO A 512 -28.09 -13.40 13.59
C PRO A 512 -28.04 -12.42 14.78
N THR A 513 -28.93 -12.60 15.77
CA THR A 513 -28.97 -11.73 16.96
C THR A 513 -27.78 -11.99 17.89
N GLU A 514 -27.44 -13.26 18.10
CA GLU A 514 -26.28 -13.68 18.89
C GLU A 514 -24.96 -13.29 18.22
N VAL A 515 -24.91 -13.32 16.89
CA VAL A 515 -23.74 -12.90 16.10
C VAL A 515 -23.44 -11.41 16.30
N ASP A 516 -24.46 -10.57 16.34
CA ASP A 516 -24.31 -9.13 16.56
C ASP A 516 -23.84 -8.82 17.98
N GLU A 517 -24.32 -9.55 18.97
CA GLU A 517 -23.85 -9.46 20.37
C GLU A 517 -22.40 -9.95 20.52
N TYR A 518 -22.05 -11.05 19.84
CA TYR A 518 -20.74 -11.69 19.97
C TYR A 518 -19.61 -10.92 19.28
N LEU A 519 -19.85 -10.40 18.07
CA LEU A 519 -18.82 -9.70 17.27
C LEU A 519 -18.85 -8.17 17.45
N GLY A 520 -20.01 -7.61 17.79
CA GLY A 520 -20.26 -6.18 17.77
C GLY A 520 -20.35 -5.60 16.35
N THR A 521 -20.33 -4.27 16.25
CA THR A 521 -20.43 -3.54 14.97
C THR A 521 -19.13 -3.55 14.17
N ASN A 522 -17.97 -3.54 14.84
CA ASN A 522 -16.65 -3.45 14.21
C ASN A 522 -15.69 -4.45 14.87
N PRO A 523 -15.52 -5.67 14.33
CA PRO A 523 -14.80 -6.74 15.02
C PRO A 523 -13.33 -6.38 15.23
N SER A 524 -12.80 -6.75 16.40
CA SER A 524 -11.40 -6.54 16.75
C SER A 524 -10.44 -7.43 15.96
N ILE A 525 -9.14 -7.10 15.98
CA ILE A 525 -8.13 -7.98 15.39
C ILE A 525 -8.14 -9.38 16.02
N ASN A 526 -8.40 -9.48 17.33
CA ASN A 526 -8.55 -10.75 18.02
C ASN A 526 -9.76 -11.55 17.49
N ALA A 527 -10.91 -10.90 17.33
CA ALA A 527 -12.11 -11.51 16.76
C ALA A 527 -11.88 -12.00 15.32
N GLN A 528 -11.28 -11.15 14.48
CA GLN A 528 -10.98 -11.46 13.08
C GLN A 528 -10.04 -12.67 12.95
N ARG A 529 -8.97 -12.72 13.76
CA ARG A 529 -8.02 -13.85 13.76
C ARG A 529 -8.69 -15.15 14.22
N LYS A 530 -9.53 -15.08 15.25
CA LYS A 530 -10.29 -16.24 15.74
C LYS A 530 -11.20 -16.80 14.64
N LEU A 531 -11.93 -15.94 13.94
CA LEU A 531 -12.80 -16.36 12.84
C LEU A 531 -12.03 -16.93 11.65
N ILE A 532 -10.92 -16.32 11.25
CA ILE A 532 -10.08 -16.86 10.16
C ILE A 532 -9.53 -18.23 10.53
N SER A 533 -9.12 -18.44 11.78
CA SER A 533 -8.69 -19.76 12.24
C SER A 533 -9.81 -20.81 12.15
N GLN A 534 -11.05 -20.43 12.46
CA GLN A 534 -12.22 -21.31 12.32
C GLN A 534 -12.55 -21.59 10.86
N LEU A 535 -12.42 -20.60 9.96
CA LEU A 535 -12.61 -20.78 8.52
C LEU A 535 -11.65 -21.82 7.93
N ILE A 536 -10.38 -21.80 8.35
CA ILE A 536 -9.36 -22.74 7.85
C ILE A 536 -9.69 -24.19 8.25
N LEU A 537 -10.38 -24.39 9.37
CA LEU A 537 -10.80 -25.71 9.85
C LEU A 537 -12.11 -26.20 9.20
N HIS A 538 -12.80 -25.36 8.43
CA HIS A 538 -14.09 -25.70 7.85
C HIS A 538 -13.98 -26.78 6.74
N PRO A 539 -14.87 -27.80 6.69
CA PRO A 539 -14.77 -28.87 5.69
C PRO A 539 -14.80 -28.41 4.23
N GLN A 540 -15.61 -27.39 3.92
CA GLN A 540 -15.65 -26.84 2.56
C GLN A 540 -14.31 -26.23 2.15
N PHE A 541 -13.52 -25.70 3.09
CA PHE A 541 -12.18 -25.18 2.77
C PHE A 541 -11.28 -26.30 2.26
N ILE A 542 -11.33 -27.48 2.89
CA ILE A 542 -10.54 -28.66 2.51
C ILE A 542 -10.97 -29.20 1.14
N GLU A 543 -12.28 -29.26 0.86
CA GLU A 543 -12.79 -29.73 -0.44
C GLU A 543 -12.28 -28.86 -1.59
N ASN A 544 -12.28 -27.55 -1.42
CA ASN A 544 -11.85 -26.62 -2.47
C ASN A 544 -10.33 -26.60 -2.68
N LEU A 545 -9.55 -27.05 -1.71
CA LEU A 545 -8.11 -27.30 -1.89
C LEU A 545 -7.85 -28.50 -2.82
N GLN A 546 -8.76 -29.47 -2.90
CA GLN A 546 -8.58 -30.65 -3.73
C GLN A 546 -8.89 -30.40 -5.22
N THR A 547 -9.80 -29.47 -5.53
CA THR A 547 -10.33 -29.30 -6.90
C THR A 547 -9.46 -28.44 -7.82
N ASN A 548 -8.67 -27.48 -7.30
CA ASN A 548 -7.85 -26.59 -8.12
C ASN A 548 -6.41 -26.42 -7.61
N LYS A 549 -5.46 -27.17 -8.22
CA LYS A 549 -4.02 -27.16 -7.88
C LYS A 549 -3.34 -25.78 -7.98
N VAL A 550 -3.80 -24.88 -8.86
CA VAL A 550 -3.21 -23.54 -9.02
C VAL A 550 -3.63 -22.64 -7.86
N ASN A 551 -4.89 -22.74 -7.43
CA ASN A 551 -5.38 -22.00 -6.28
C ASN A 551 -4.77 -22.47 -4.96
N VAL A 552 -4.36 -23.74 -4.85
CA VAL A 552 -3.61 -24.24 -3.68
C VAL A 552 -2.34 -23.42 -3.43
N ARG A 553 -1.59 -23.01 -4.48
CA ARG A 553 -0.39 -22.18 -4.28
C ARG A 553 -0.72 -20.78 -3.75
N ARG A 554 -1.80 -20.17 -4.24
CA ARG A 554 -2.27 -18.85 -3.78
C ARG A 554 -2.75 -18.91 -2.34
N ILE A 555 -3.59 -19.89 -2.03
CA ILE A 555 -4.09 -20.14 -0.67
C ILE A 555 -2.94 -20.46 0.27
N ARG A 556 -1.96 -21.29 -0.14
CA ARG A 556 -0.77 -21.58 0.65
C ARG A 556 0.02 -20.32 0.99
N THR A 557 0.15 -19.39 0.05
CA THR A 557 0.84 -18.11 0.29
C THR A 557 0.07 -17.27 1.32
N ALA A 558 -1.26 -17.17 1.19
CA ALA A 558 -2.10 -16.48 2.16
C ALA A 558 -2.06 -17.13 3.56
N LEU A 559 -2.12 -18.46 3.64
CA LEU A 559 -1.98 -19.21 4.89
C LEU A 559 -0.59 -19.04 5.52
N THR A 560 0.46 -18.98 4.70
CA THR A 560 1.82 -18.73 5.18
C THR A 560 1.92 -17.33 5.77
N ALA A 561 1.32 -16.32 5.14
CA ALA A 561 1.25 -14.97 5.68
C ALA A 561 0.49 -14.92 7.01
N PHE A 562 -0.67 -15.57 7.09
CA PHE A 562 -1.45 -15.66 8.33
C PHE A 562 -0.69 -16.40 9.44
N LYS A 563 -0.01 -17.50 9.10
CA LYS A 563 0.85 -18.23 10.02
C LYS A 563 1.97 -17.35 10.56
N LEU A 564 2.65 -16.58 9.70
CA LEU A 564 3.71 -15.66 10.14
C LEU A 564 3.17 -14.57 11.07
N MET A 565 1.94 -14.09 10.84
CA MET A 565 1.27 -13.17 11.76
C MET A 565 1.04 -13.83 13.13
N GLN A 566 0.47 -15.04 13.15
CA GLN A 566 0.24 -15.78 14.39
C GLN A 566 1.55 -16.12 15.13
N GLU A 567 2.58 -16.55 14.42
CA GLU A 567 3.90 -16.85 15.01
C GLU A 567 4.53 -15.60 15.63
N ARG A 568 4.38 -14.44 14.99
CA ARG A 568 4.80 -13.17 15.57
C ARG A 568 4.04 -12.88 16.87
N ASP A 569 2.72 -13.02 16.88
CA ASP A 569 1.93 -12.76 18.10
C ASP A 569 2.28 -13.72 19.24
N ILE A 570 2.54 -14.99 18.91
CA ILE A 570 2.99 -16.01 19.86
C ILE A 570 4.35 -15.61 20.41
N SER A 571 5.30 -15.19 19.57
CA SER A 571 6.62 -14.71 20.01
C SER A 571 6.50 -13.54 20.97
N GLU A 572 5.74 -12.49 20.60
CA GLU A 572 5.53 -11.31 21.45
C GLU A 572 4.84 -11.70 22.78
N THR A 573 3.95 -12.68 22.77
CA THR A 573 3.30 -13.18 23.99
C THR A 573 4.26 -13.99 24.87
N LEU A 574 5.15 -14.79 24.27
CA LEU A 574 6.18 -15.53 25.00
C LEU A 574 7.19 -14.58 25.64
N GLU A 575 7.59 -13.53 24.95
CA GLU A 575 8.47 -12.47 25.50
C GLU A 575 7.81 -11.79 26.70
N ARG A 576 6.54 -11.39 26.59
CA ARG A 576 5.79 -10.83 27.73
C ARG A 576 5.68 -11.81 28.88
N ARG A 577 5.40 -13.09 28.60
CA ARG A 577 5.34 -14.14 29.63
C ARG A 577 6.69 -14.32 30.33
N GLN A 578 7.79 -14.29 29.60
CA GLN A 578 9.14 -14.38 30.18
C GLN A 578 9.42 -13.18 31.09
N MET A 579 9.07 -11.95 30.67
CA MET A 579 9.21 -10.77 31.50
C MET A 579 8.36 -10.85 32.79
N LEU A 580 7.11 -11.32 32.68
CA LEU A 580 6.24 -11.50 33.85
C LEU A 580 6.75 -12.56 34.82
N ILE A 581 7.24 -13.70 34.32
CA ILE A 581 7.84 -14.74 35.17
C ILE A 581 9.10 -14.21 35.86
N SER A 582 9.95 -13.46 35.13
CA SER A 582 11.12 -12.81 35.72
C SER A 582 10.73 -11.82 36.82
N MET A 583 9.62 -11.11 36.66
CA MET A 583 9.11 -10.19 37.68
C MET A 583 8.60 -10.93 38.92
N ILE A 584 7.84 -12.02 38.73
CA ILE A 584 7.36 -12.84 39.85
C ILE A 584 8.54 -13.40 40.64
N LEU A 585 9.56 -13.93 39.95
CA LEU A 585 10.77 -14.42 40.60
C LEU A 585 11.49 -13.32 41.40
N GLU A 586 11.60 -12.12 40.84
CA GLU A 586 12.20 -10.98 41.55
C GLU A 586 11.40 -10.55 42.78
N LEU A 587 10.06 -10.64 42.74
CA LEU A 587 9.22 -10.33 43.91
C LEU A 587 9.42 -11.36 45.03
N GLU A 588 9.45 -12.65 44.70
CA GLU A 588 9.71 -13.74 45.65
C GLU A 588 11.12 -13.61 46.27
N LEU A 589 12.13 -13.30 45.44
CA LEU A 589 13.50 -13.11 45.93
C LEU A 589 13.64 -11.91 46.87
N ARG A 590 12.85 -10.85 46.67
CA ARG A 590 12.84 -9.68 47.56
C ARG A 590 12.26 -10.01 48.92
N GLU A 591 11.18 -10.77 48.97
CA GLU A 591 10.56 -11.23 50.22
C GLU A 591 11.56 -12.05 51.05
N GLU A 592 12.22 -13.02 50.41
CA GLU A 592 13.28 -13.83 51.02
C GLU A 592 14.48 -12.97 51.47
N GLN A 593 14.88 -11.98 50.67
CA GLN A 593 15.97 -11.06 51.04
C GLN A 593 15.60 -10.22 52.26
N GLU A 594 14.37 -9.71 52.33
CA GLU A 594 13.86 -8.94 53.47
C GLU A 594 13.85 -9.79 54.74
N GLU A 595 13.36 -11.04 54.66
CA GLU A 595 13.37 -11.97 55.78
C GLU A 595 14.79 -12.27 56.28
N LEU A 596 15.72 -12.56 55.37
CA LEU A 596 17.13 -12.77 55.70
C LEU A 596 17.76 -11.53 56.34
N GLN A 597 17.44 -10.34 55.85
CA GLN A 597 17.99 -9.11 56.38
C GLN A 597 17.46 -8.80 57.79
N VAL A 598 16.19 -9.07 58.06
CA VAL A 598 15.60 -9.02 59.41
C VAL A 598 16.29 -10.02 60.34
N ASN A 599 16.49 -11.26 59.89
CA ASN A 599 17.17 -12.30 60.66
C ASN A 599 18.63 -11.93 60.98
N ILE A 600 19.37 -11.40 60.00
CA ILE A 600 20.75 -10.92 60.20
C ILE A 600 20.78 -9.76 61.20
N ASN A 601 19.88 -8.79 61.09
CA ASN A 601 19.82 -7.65 62.02
C ASN A 601 19.54 -8.12 63.47
N ASN A 602 18.66 -9.11 63.63
CA ASN A 602 18.39 -9.73 64.93
C ASN A 602 19.61 -10.46 65.51
N ILE A 603 20.40 -11.15 64.67
CA ILE A 603 21.63 -11.85 65.11
C ILE A 603 22.76 -10.88 65.46
N VAL A 604 22.91 -9.79 64.69
CA VAL A 604 23.98 -8.80 64.87
C VAL A 604 23.69 -7.84 66.05
N GLY A 605 22.53 -7.97 66.70
CA GLY A 605 22.17 -7.16 67.87
C GLY A 605 21.93 -5.69 67.54
N ARG A 606 21.72 -5.36 66.27
CA ARG A 606 21.18 -4.06 65.87
C ARG A 606 19.67 -4.13 66.00
N GLY A 607 19.19 -3.95 67.24
CA GLY A 607 17.78 -3.65 67.48
C GLY A 607 17.37 -2.37 66.73
N PRO A 608 16.07 -2.21 66.45
CA PRO A 608 15.53 -1.13 65.61
C PRO A 608 15.92 0.27 66.09
#